data_AF-X0XMV6-F1
#
_entry.id   AF-X0XMV6-F1
#
_cell.length_a   1.000
_cell.length_b   1.000
_cell.length_c   1.000
_cell.angle_alpha   90.00
_cell.angle_beta   90.00
_cell.angle_gamma   90.00
#
_symmetry.space_group_name_H-M   'P 1'
#
loop_
_entity.id
_entity.type
_entity.pdbx_description
1 polymer ?
#
loop_
_entity_poly.entity_id
_entity_poly.type
_entity_poly.pdbx_seq_one_letter_code
_entity_poly.pdbx_strand_id
1 'polypeptide(L)'
;IGNADLDKRCTIFINSEVGRELLEGMEGDRADGEIETEKLAELKAKRETVKAKLADELKLGRFGLDGLVTLFGKCISCRNCRQVCPICYCKLCDFDSAGYEREFNSYSAELGNRAGIRVPPDTILFQLGRLTHMAVSCVGCGMCSDVCPVDIPVSSLFATAGEAVQGVFDYIPGKDEAEELPMIRFEMEELEELTV
;
A
#
# COMPACT_ATOMS: atom_id res chain seq x y z
N ILE A 1 16.69 -5.63 -20.87
CA ILE A 1 16.11 -4.45 -20.18
C ILE A 1 17.26 -3.63 -19.64
N GLY A 2 17.52 -2.48 -20.25
CA GLY A 2 18.76 -1.72 -20.13
C GLY A 2 19.84 -2.24 -21.07
N ASN A 3 19.92 -1.70 -22.30
CA ASN A 3 21.08 -1.90 -23.17
C ASN A 3 22.22 -0.97 -22.74
N ALA A 4 23.45 -1.21 -23.22
CA ALA A 4 24.63 -0.43 -22.84
C ALA A 4 24.62 1.05 -23.30
N ASP A 5 23.62 1.48 -24.07
CA ASP A 5 23.55 2.79 -24.74
C ASP A 5 22.30 3.60 -24.35
N LEU A 6 21.83 3.48 -23.11
CA LEU A 6 20.62 4.21 -22.65
C LEU A 6 20.77 5.74 -22.74
N ASP A 7 22.00 6.25 -22.80
CA ASP A 7 22.34 7.66 -23.03
C ASP A 7 22.22 8.08 -24.51
N LYS A 8 22.16 7.13 -25.44
CA LYS A 8 22.16 7.38 -26.90
C LYS A 8 20.86 6.98 -27.57
N ARG A 9 20.17 5.96 -27.06
CA ARG A 9 18.89 5.49 -27.61
C ARG A 9 17.99 4.93 -26.52
N CYS A 10 16.69 5.19 -26.66
CA CYS A 10 15.65 4.60 -25.84
C CYS A 10 14.64 3.89 -26.77
N THR A 11 14.12 2.75 -26.31
CA THR A 11 13.02 2.06 -26.98
C THR A 11 11.75 2.36 -26.22
N ILE A 12 10.76 2.89 -26.91
CA ILE A 12 9.43 3.18 -26.37
C ILE A 12 8.45 2.22 -27.03
N PHE A 13 7.68 1.52 -26.22
CA PHE A 13 6.59 0.67 -26.71
C PHE A 13 5.27 1.42 -26.62
N ILE A 14 4.51 1.41 -27.71
CA ILE A 14 3.26 2.14 -27.84
C ILE A 14 2.13 1.13 -27.95
N ASN A 15 1.22 1.14 -27.00
CA ASN A 15 0.10 0.21 -26.93
C ASN A 15 -1.27 0.90 -26.94
N SER A 16 -1.32 2.22 -27.13
CA SER A 16 -2.55 3.01 -27.18
C SER A 16 -2.56 4.00 -28.35
N GLU A 17 -3.74 4.44 -28.76
CA GLU A 17 -3.93 5.45 -29.81
C GLU A 17 -3.35 6.80 -29.39
N VAL A 18 -3.63 7.24 -28.16
CA VAL A 18 -3.05 8.45 -27.55
C VAL A 18 -1.52 8.44 -27.58
N GLY A 19 -0.91 7.28 -27.30
CA GLY A 19 0.54 7.14 -27.39
C GLY A 19 1.08 7.24 -28.82
N ARG A 20 0.30 6.85 -29.84
CA ARG A 20 0.68 7.02 -31.24
C ARG A 20 0.63 8.49 -31.65
N GLU A 21 -0.43 9.19 -31.28
CA GLU A 21 -0.61 10.63 -31.52
C GLU A 21 0.50 11.44 -30.85
N LEU A 22 0.86 11.12 -29.60
CA LEU A 22 1.94 11.80 -28.88
C LEU A 22 3.29 11.76 -29.62
N LEU A 23 3.52 10.71 -30.43
CA LEU A 23 4.75 10.50 -31.16
C LEU A 23 4.66 10.96 -32.62
N GLU A 24 3.56 11.60 -33.04
CA GLU A 24 3.47 12.25 -34.34
C GLU A 24 4.46 13.42 -34.41
N GLY A 25 5.27 13.44 -35.47
CA GLY A 25 6.31 14.46 -35.66
C GLY A 25 7.59 14.27 -34.84
N MET A 26 7.68 13.22 -34.00
CA MET A 26 8.94 12.86 -33.33
C MET A 26 9.82 11.98 -34.23
N GLU A 27 11.12 12.29 -34.25
CA GLU A 27 12.12 11.51 -34.97
C GLU A 27 12.41 10.18 -34.25
N GLY A 28 12.49 9.09 -35.01
CA GLY A 28 12.84 7.77 -34.48
C GLY A 28 12.47 6.62 -35.41
N ASP A 29 13.15 5.49 -35.25
CA ASP A 29 12.85 4.26 -36.00
C ASP A 29 11.59 3.60 -35.44
N ARG A 30 10.63 3.28 -36.32
CA ARG A 30 9.39 2.58 -35.96
C ARG A 30 9.50 1.11 -36.35
N ALA A 31 9.26 0.23 -35.38
CA ALA A 31 9.24 -1.21 -35.59
C ALA A 31 8.17 -1.84 -34.70
N ASP A 32 7.60 -2.95 -35.17
CA ASP A 32 6.75 -3.80 -34.36
C ASP A 32 7.60 -4.66 -33.40
N GLY A 33 7.13 -4.83 -32.17
CA GLY A 33 7.82 -5.62 -31.18
C GLY A 33 6.96 -5.86 -29.94
N GLU A 34 7.30 -6.90 -29.18
CA GLU A 34 6.61 -7.26 -27.95
C GLU A 34 7.40 -6.78 -26.71
N ILE A 35 6.68 -6.23 -25.73
CA ILE A 35 7.26 -5.84 -24.43
C ILE A 35 7.67 -7.08 -23.62
N GLU A 36 6.89 -8.16 -23.73
CA GLU A 36 7.07 -9.38 -22.95
C GLU A 36 8.26 -10.19 -23.45
N THR A 37 9.42 -9.90 -22.87
CA THR A 37 10.65 -10.66 -23.09
C THR A 37 10.81 -11.74 -22.03
N GLU A 38 11.55 -12.82 -22.33
CA GLU A 38 11.91 -13.86 -21.36
C GLU A 38 12.52 -13.27 -20.08
N LYS A 39 13.40 -12.27 -20.23
CA LYS A 39 14.00 -11.55 -19.10
C LYS A 39 12.97 -10.79 -18.25
N LEU A 40 11.93 -10.22 -18.86
CA LEU A 40 10.84 -9.56 -18.13
C LEU A 40 10.00 -10.59 -17.37
N ALA A 41 9.66 -11.71 -18.00
CA ALA A 41 8.93 -12.81 -17.38
C ALA A 41 9.70 -13.37 -16.16
N GLU A 42 11.01 -13.56 -16.28
CA GLU A 42 11.87 -13.95 -15.15
C GLU A 42 11.82 -12.94 -14.00
N LEU A 43 11.86 -11.63 -14.28
CA LEU A 43 11.81 -10.59 -13.25
C LEU A 43 10.46 -10.57 -12.54
N LYS A 44 9.36 -10.73 -13.29
CA LYS A 44 8.01 -10.85 -12.72
C LYS A 44 7.91 -12.09 -11.81
N ALA A 45 8.38 -13.25 -12.27
CA ALA A 45 8.40 -14.47 -11.48
C ALA A 45 9.25 -14.32 -10.19
N LYS A 46 10.40 -13.65 -10.27
CA LYS A 46 11.24 -13.34 -9.10
C LYS A 46 10.51 -12.42 -8.12
N ARG A 47 9.79 -11.39 -8.62
CA ARG A 47 9.00 -10.48 -7.78
C ARG A 47 7.90 -11.23 -7.04
N GLU A 48 7.14 -12.09 -7.73
CA GLU A 48 6.09 -12.90 -7.10
C GLU A 48 6.66 -13.85 -6.04
N THR A 49 7.80 -14.48 -6.33
CA THR A 49 8.49 -15.36 -5.35
C THR A 49 8.88 -14.61 -4.08
N VAL A 50 9.47 -13.42 -4.22
CA VAL A 50 9.88 -12.59 -3.07
C VAL A 50 8.66 -12.08 -2.31
N LYS A 51 7.61 -11.66 -3.01
CA LYS A 51 6.35 -11.21 -2.40
C LYS A 51 5.71 -12.31 -1.55
N ALA A 52 5.58 -13.52 -2.09
CA ALA A 52 5.04 -14.67 -1.38
C ALA A 52 5.88 -15.03 -0.14
N LYS A 53 7.22 -14.98 -0.26
CA LYS A 53 8.12 -15.22 0.87
C LYS A 53 7.93 -14.18 1.99
N LEU A 54 7.83 -12.89 1.64
CA LEU A 54 7.61 -11.82 2.63
C LEU A 54 6.26 -11.97 3.36
N ALA A 55 5.22 -12.37 2.64
CA ALA A 55 3.91 -12.65 3.22
C ALA A 55 3.97 -13.84 4.21
N ASP A 56 4.67 -14.92 3.85
CA ASP A 56 4.86 -16.09 4.72
C ASP A 56 5.68 -15.77 5.97
N GLU A 57 6.78 -15.01 5.82
CA GLU A 57 7.63 -14.58 6.94
C GLU A 57 6.89 -13.72 7.97
N LEU A 58 5.96 -12.88 7.51
CA LEU A 58 5.11 -12.08 8.39
C LEU A 58 4.12 -12.92 9.20
N LYS A 59 3.76 -14.13 8.76
CA LYS A 59 2.82 -15.02 9.46
C LYS A 59 1.54 -14.32 9.92
N LEU A 60 0.97 -13.45 9.08
CA LEU A 60 -0.19 -12.61 9.45
C LEU A 60 -1.42 -13.41 9.90
N GLY A 61 -1.62 -14.64 9.38
CA GLY A 61 -2.68 -15.53 9.86
C GLY A 61 -2.53 -15.98 11.33
N ARG A 62 -1.36 -15.72 11.96
CA ARG A 62 -1.10 -15.93 13.40
C ARG A 62 -1.02 -14.60 14.17
N PHE A 63 -1.14 -13.46 13.49
CA PHE A 63 -1.16 -12.16 14.12
C PHE A 63 -2.53 -11.93 14.78
N GLY A 64 -2.63 -12.36 16.03
CA GLY A 64 -3.64 -11.84 16.95
C GLY A 64 -3.27 -10.44 17.45
N LEU A 65 -4.00 -9.98 18.47
CA LEU A 65 -3.71 -8.71 19.15
C LEU A 65 -2.25 -8.61 19.63
N ASP A 66 -1.68 -9.70 20.15
CA ASP A 66 -0.29 -9.73 20.63
C ASP A 66 0.73 -9.46 19.52
N GLY A 67 0.46 -9.95 18.31
CA GLY A 67 1.31 -9.70 17.14
C GLY A 67 1.29 -8.22 16.76
N LEU A 68 0.09 -7.61 16.73
CA LEU A 68 -0.07 -6.17 16.46
C LEU A 68 0.63 -5.32 17.53
N VAL A 69 0.50 -5.70 18.80
CA VAL A 69 1.19 -5.04 19.92
C VAL A 69 2.71 -5.16 19.76
N THR A 70 3.24 -6.33 19.39
CA THR A 70 4.68 -6.55 19.21
C THR A 70 5.24 -5.73 18.04
N LEU A 71 4.52 -5.70 16.92
CA LEU A 71 4.95 -5.04 15.70
C LEU A 71 4.85 -3.51 15.82
N PHE A 72 3.67 -3.00 16.17
CA PHE A 72 3.40 -1.57 16.25
C PHE A 72 3.72 -0.96 17.61
N GLY A 73 4.10 -1.78 18.60
CA GLY A 73 4.66 -1.33 19.87
C GLY A 73 6.04 -0.67 19.73
N LYS A 74 6.72 -0.83 18.59
CA LYS A 74 7.95 -0.09 18.27
C LYS A 74 7.69 1.28 17.65
N CYS A 75 6.47 1.52 17.17
CA CYS A 75 6.14 2.75 16.46
C CYS A 75 6.26 3.96 17.41
N ILE A 76 6.97 4.99 16.94
CA ILE A 76 7.18 6.25 17.65
C ILE A 76 6.24 7.37 17.17
N SER A 77 5.19 7.02 16.44
CA SER A 77 4.19 7.97 15.90
C SER A 77 4.77 9.14 15.08
N CYS A 78 5.88 8.95 14.37
CA CYS A 78 6.51 9.99 13.53
C CYS A 78 5.72 10.34 12.25
N ARG A 79 4.70 9.55 11.90
CA ARG A 79 3.84 9.73 10.70
C ARG A 79 4.55 9.73 9.33
N ASN A 80 5.86 9.52 9.24
CA ASN A 80 6.58 9.48 7.95
C ASN A 80 5.96 8.50 6.95
N CYS A 81 5.59 7.30 7.40
CA CYS A 81 4.95 6.29 6.57
C CYS A 81 3.61 6.74 5.96
N ARG A 82 2.91 7.71 6.58
CA ARG A 82 1.73 8.39 6.01
C ARG A 82 2.17 9.43 4.98
N GLN A 83 3.12 10.30 5.34
CA GLN A 83 3.53 11.44 4.50
C GLN A 83 4.07 11.01 3.13
N VAL A 84 4.78 9.90 3.05
CA VAL A 84 5.33 9.40 1.77
C VAL A 84 4.35 8.55 0.97
N CYS A 85 3.19 8.22 1.52
CA CYS A 85 2.26 7.31 0.86
C CYS A 85 1.42 8.09 -0.16
N PRO A 86 1.54 7.83 -1.48
CA PRO A 86 0.88 8.64 -2.51
C PRO A 86 -0.64 8.50 -2.48
N ILE A 87 -1.15 7.38 -1.96
CA ILE A 87 -2.57 7.11 -1.83
C ILE A 87 -3.18 7.70 -0.56
N CYS A 88 -2.38 8.17 0.41
CA CYS A 88 -2.88 8.85 1.62
C CYS A 88 -3.16 10.34 1.35
N TYR A 89 -4.11 10.64 0.46
CA TYR A 89 -4.38 12.01 -0.03
C TYR A 89 -5.39 12.82 0.80
N CYS A 90 -5.85 12.30 1.96
CA CYS A 90 -6.79 13.02 2.81
C CYS A 90 -6.26 14.41 3.20
N LYS A 91 -7.05 15.47 2.93
CA LYS A 91 -6.70 16.86 3.27
C LYS A 91 -6.49 17.05 4.78
N LEU A 92 -7.32 16.39 5.58
CA LEU A 92 -7.22 16.33 7.04
C LEU A 92 -7.19 14.87 7.45
N CYS A 93 -6.13 14.46 8.15
CA CYS A 93 -6.09 13.14 8.77
C CYS A 93 -6.74 13.25 10.14
N ASP A 94 -7.69 12.37 10.45
CA ASP A 94 -8.38 12.35 11.74
C ASP A 94 -7.40 12.20 12.91
N PHE A 95 -6.33 11.41 12.71
CA PHE A 95 -5.23 11.22 13.68
C PHE A 95 -4.34 12.45 13.91
N ASP A 96 -4.46 13.48 13.07
CA ASP A 96 -3.78 14.77 13.23
C ASP A 96 -4.81 15.88 13.56
N SER A 97 -6.08 15.52 13.81
CA SER A 97 -7.13 16.45 14.19
C SER A 97 -7.20 16.65 15.70
N ALA A 98 -7.83 17.74 16.11
CA ALA A 98 -8.08 18.04 17.53
C ALA A 98 -8.89 16.93 18.25
N GLY A 99 -9.69 16.14 17.52
CA GLY A 99 -10.44 15.02 18.10
C GLY A 99 -9.54 13.88 18.59
N TYR A 100 -8.32 13.76 18.07
CA TYR A 100 -7.31 12.80 18.52
C TYR A 100 -6.28 13.41 19.48
N GLU A 101 -6.37 14.71 19.78
CA GLU A 101 -5.58 15.31 20.83
C GLU A 101 -6.09 14.86 22.20
N ARG A 102 -5.24 14.14 22.91
CA ARG A 102 -5.54 13.60 24.24
C ARG A 102 -5.52 14.73 25.28
N GLU A 103 -6.65 14.97 25.94
CA GLU A 103 -6.70 15.88 27.09
C GLU A 103 -5.87 15.36 28.27
N PHE A 104 -5.34 16.25 29.12
CA PHE A 104 -4.57 15.87 30.32
C PHE A 104 -5.30 14.86 31.20
N ASN A 105 -6.61 15.09 31.43
CA ASN A 105 -7.44 14.22 32.27
C ASN A 105 -7.54 12.79 31.72
N SER A 106 -7.40 12.60 30.40
CA SER A 106 -7.41 11.27 29.77
C SER A 106 -6.21 10.42 30.19
N TYR A 107 -5.04 11.04 30.40
CA TYR A 107 -3.85 10.35 30.90
C TYR A 107 -4.02 9.95 32.36
N SER A 108 -4.52 10.82 33.23
CA SER A 108 -4.74 10.47 34.63
C SER A 108 -5.76 9.34 34.79
N ALA A 109 -6.86 9.39 34.04
CA ALA A 109 -7.87 8.34 34.05
C ALA A 109 -7.33 7.00 33.52
N GLU A 110 -6.57 7.03 32.42
CA GLU A 110 -6.00 5.80 31.86
C GLU A 110 -4.95 5.19 32.80
N LEU A 111 -4.14 6.00 33.49
CA LEU A 111 -3.13 5.52 34.44
C LEU A 111 -3.79 4.93 35.70
N GLY A 112 -4.93 5.50 36.13
CA GLY A 112 -5.73 4.94 37.23
C GLY A 112 -6.37 3.60 36.86
N ASN A 113 -6.78 3.43 35.60
CA ASN A 113 -7.43 2.21 35.11
C ASN A 113 -6.44 1.14 34.65
N ARG A 114 -5.28 1.54 34.15
CA ARG A 114 -4.24 0.70 33.57
C ARG A 114 -2.95 1.07 34.29
N ALA A 115 -2.32 0.12 34.97
CA ALA A 115 -1.11 0.31 35.79
C ALA A 115 0.13 0.86 35.03
N GLY A 116 -0.03 1.24 33.76
CA GLY A 116 0.90 1.99 32.95
C GLY A 116 0.22 2.55 31.70
N ILE A 117 0.82 3.58 31.12
CA ILE A 117 0.41 4.16 29.83
C ILE A 117 1.55 4.06 28.85
N ARG A 118 1.23 3.70 27.61
CA ARG A 118 2.14 3.78 26.49
C ARG A 118 2.23 5.21 25.97
N VAL A 119 3.45 5.72 25.81
CA VAL A 119 3.71 7.01 25.17
C VAL A 119 4.69 6.79 24.01
N PRO A 120 4.35 7.16 22.76
CA PRO A 120 3.08 7.76 22.33
C PRO A 120 1.92 6.74 22.30
N PRO A 121 0.67 7.18 22.57
CA PRO A 121 -0.50 6.31 22.54
C PRO A 121 -0.92 5.95 21.11
N ASP A 122 -1.90 5.04 20.99
CA ASP A 122 -2.69 4.78 19.78
C ASP A 122 -1.88 4.36 18.53
N THR A 123 -0.68 3.82 18.72
CA THR A 123 0.18 3.39 17.61
C THR A 123 -0.44 2.27 16.77
N ILE A 124 -1.13 1.33 17.42
CA ILE A 124 -1.85 0.24 16.77
C ILE A 124 -3.07 0.79 16.03
N LEU A 125 -3.88 1.62 16.71
CA LEU A 125 -5.09 2.22 16.15
C LEU A 125 -4.78 3.05 14.90
N PHE A 126 -3.71 3.83 14.92
CA PHE A 126 -3.23 4.57 13.75
C PHE A 126 -2.91 3.66 12.56
N GLN A 127 -2.16 2.57 12.78
CA GLN A 127 -1.75 1.70 11.68
C GLN A 127 -2.93 0.87 11.15
N LEU A 128 -3.85 0.46 12.01
CA LEU A 128 -5.09 -0.21 11.58
C LEU A 128 -6.01 0.74 10.80
N GLY A 129 -6.25 1.95 11.30
CA GLY A 129 -7.04 2.94 10.56
C GLY A 129 -6.45 3.26 9.19
N ARG A 130 -5.12 3.42 9.12
CA ARG A 130 -4.42 3.57 7.84
C ARG A 130 -4.58 2.34 6.95
N LEU A 131 -4.42 1.13 7.49
CA LEU A 131 -4.54 -0.09 6.72
C LEU A 131 -5.95 -0.20 6.12
N THR A 132 -7.00 0.02 6.92
CA THR A 132 -8.40 -0.01 6.47
C THR A 132 -8.65 0.99 5.34
N HIS A 133 -8.13 2.22 5.44
CA HIS A 133 -8.33 3.22 4.38
C HIS A 133 -7.58 2.89 3.10
N MET A 134 -6.42 2.22 3.20
CA MET A 134 -5.52 2.03 2.06
C MET A 134 -5.55 0.64 1.43
N ALA A 135 -6.09 -0.38 2.11
CA ALA A 135 -5.95 -1.78 1.71
C ALA A 135 -6.36 -2.02 0.26
N VAL A 136 -7.53 -1.52 -0.15
CA VAL A 136 -8.04 -1.70 -1.51
C VAL A 136 -7.19 -1.03 -2.58
N SER A 137 -6.46 0.05 -2.26
CA SER A 137 -5.68 0.84 -3.23
C SER A 137 -4.16 0.63 -3.11
N CYS A 138 -3.70 -0.24 -2.21
CA CYS A 138 -2.28 -0.47 -1.97
C CYS A 138 -1.62 -1.15 -3.18
N VAL A 139 -0.67 -0.48 -3.82
CA VAL A 139 0.13 -1.02 -4.94
C VAL A 139 1.46 -1.67 -4.52
N GLY A 140 1.73 -1.73 -3.21
CA GLY A 140 2.97 -2.31 -2.68
C GLY A 140 4.25 -1.53 -3.05
N CYS A 141 4.19 -0.19 -3.12
CA CYS A 141 5.33 0.66 -3.53
C CYS A 141 6.52 0.68 -2.57
N GLY A 142 6.39 0.17 -1.33
CA GLY A 142 7.51 0.03 -0.39
C GLY A 142 7.86 1.26 0.44
N MET A 143 7.55 2.48 -0.03
CA MET A 143 8.01 3.74 0.57
C MET A 143 7.73 3.88 2.08
N CYS A 144 6.61 3.32 2.56
CA CYS A 144 6.23 3.40 3.97
C CYS A 144 7.19 2.64 4.92
N SER A 145 7.83 1.57 4.44
CA SER A 145 8.88 0.87 5.18
C SER A 145 10.22 1.59 5.06
N ASP A 146 10.54 2.11 3.87
CA ASP A 146 11.83 2.79 3.61
C ASP A 146 12.07 4.01 4.53
N VAL A 147 10.99 4.69 4.94
CA VAL A 147 11.08 5.86 5.83
C VAL A 147 10.81 5.55 7.30
N CYS A 148 10.64 4.28 7.67
CA CYS A 148 10.36 3.91 9.05
C CYS A 148 11.67 3.92 9.87
N PRO A 149 11.84 4.83 10.86
CA PRO A 149 13.08 4.93 11.63
C PRO A 149 13.28 3.79 12.65
N VAL A 150 12.32 2.88 12.75
CA VAL A 150 12.29 1.77 13.71
C VAL A 150 12.03 0.42 13.02
N ASP A 151 12.30 0.36 11.71
CA ASP A 151 12.28 -0.86 10.89
C ASP A 151 11.00 -1.69 11.00
N ILE A 152 9.84 -1.03 11.08
CA ILE A 152 8.56 -1.73 10.98
C ILE A 152 8.33 -2.05 9.49
N PRO A 153 8.08 -3.34 9.12
CA PRO A 153 7.82 -3.75 7.75
C PRO A 153 6.39 -3.40 7.31
N VAL A 154 6.05 -2.11 7.34
CA VAL A 154 4.71 -1.60 7.03
C VAL A 154 4.28 -2.00 5.62
N SER A 155 5.18 -1.92 4.64
CA SER A 155 4.92 -2.25 3.24
C SER A 155 4.48 -3.69 3.04
N SER A 156 5.21 -4.66 3.61
CA SER A 156 4.89 -6.08 3.48
C SER A 156 3.53 -6.38 4.12
N LEU A 157 3.26 -5.84 5.31
CA LEU A 157 1.97 -6.00 5.99
C LEU A 157 0.82 -5.43 5.14
N PHE A 158 0.97 -4.19 4.67
CA PHE A 158 -0.08 -3.50 3.92
C PHE A 158 -0.28 -4.10 2.53
N ALA A 159 0.78 -4.60 1.89
CA ALA A 159 0.68 -5.29 0.61
C ALA A 159 -0.05 -6.64 0.76
N THR A 160 0.27 -7.43 1.78
CA THR A 160 -0.41 -8.72 2.01
C THR A 160 -1.88 -8.53 2.39
N ALA A 161 -2.17 -7.61 3.32
CA ALA A 161 -3.56 -7.30 3.67
C ALA A 161 -4.32 -6.66 2.50
N GLY A 162 -3.66 -5.80 1.73
CA GLY A 162 -4.22 -5.19 0.53
C GLY A 162 -4.58 -6.23 -0.53
N GLU A 163 -3.68 -7.17 -0.82
CA GLU A 163 -3.93 -8.27 -1.76
C GLU A 163 -5.12 -9.14 -1.34
N ALA A 164 -5.26 -9.43 -0.04
CA ALA A 164 -6.41 -10.16 0.46
C ALA A 164 -7.73 -9.40 0.22
N VAL A 165 -7.76 -8.09 0.50
CA VAL A 165 -8.95 -7.25 0.27
C VAL A 165 -9.23 -7.06 -1.23
N GLN A 166 -8.19 -6.82 -2.02
CA GLN A 166 -8.28 -6.66 -3.48
C GLN A 166 -8.85 -7.92 -4.14
N GLY A 167 -8.44 -9.12 -3.69
CA GLY A 167 -8.96 -10.38 -4.17
C GLY A 167 -10.44 -10.62 -3.86
N VAL A 168 -10.97 -10.04 -2.78
CA VAL A 168 -12.41 -10.11 -2.45
C VAL A 168 -13.25 -9.34 -3.47
N PHE A 169 -12.73 -8.24 -4.01
CA PHE A 169 -13.42 -7.38 -4.98
C PHE A 169 -12.99 -7.59 -6.44
N ASP A 170 -12.14 -8.58 -6.71
CA ASP A 170 -11.45 -8.77 -8.01
C ASP A 170 -10.82 -7.47 -8.57
N TYR A 171 -10.32 -6.63 -7.66
CA TYR A 171 -9.90 -5.27 -7.97
C TYR A 171 -8.38 -5.16 -8.08
N ILE A 172 -7.88 -4.60 -9.19
CA ILE A 172 -6.44 -4.34 -9.38
C ILE A 172 -6.20 -2.83 -9.37
N PRO A 173 -5.53 -2.27 -8.33
CA PRO A 173 -5.40 -0.83 -8.18
C PRO A 173 -4.68 -0.18 -9.37
N GLY A 174 -5.32 0.81 -9.98
CA GLY A 174 -4.75 1.59 -11.08
C GLY A 174 -4.63 0.85 -12.41
N LYS A 175 -5.30 -0.30 -12.57
CA LYS A 175 -5.34 -1.04 -13.84
C LYS A 175 -6.21 -0.34 -14.90
N ASP A 176 -7.35 0.19 -14.49
CA ASP A 176 -8.28 0.95 -15.33
C ASP A 176 -8.64 2.25 -14.62
N GLU A 177 -8.59 3.36 -15.34
CA GLU A 177 -8.93 4.69 -14.83
C GLU A 177 -10.46 4.89 -14.73
N ALA A 178 -11.23 4.16 -15.56
CA ALA A 178 -12.69 4.23 -15.58
C ALA A 178 -13.33 3.33 -14.52
N GLU A 179 -12.59 2.36 -13.96
CA GLU A 179 -13.06 1.47 -12.90
C GLU A 179 -13.15 2.23 -11.57
N GLU A 180 -14.36 2.27 -11.01
CA GLU A 180 -14.60 2.91 -9.72
C GLU A 180 -13.96 2.14 -8.56
N LEU A 181 -13.56 2.85 -7.49
CA LEU A 181 -13.05 2.19 -6.28
C LEU A 181 -14.17 1.35 -5.63
N PRO A 182 -13.89 0.11 -5.18
CA PRO A 182 -14.91 -0.74 -4.54
C PRO A 182 -15.64 -0.06 -3.37
N MET A 183 -14.95 0.79 -2.59
CA MET A 183 -15.53 1.46 -1.43
C MET A 183 -16.56 2.57 -1.73
N ILE A 184 -16.65 3.04 -2.98
CA ILE A 184 -17.62 4.09 -3.38
C ILE A 184 -18.66 3.58 -4.38
N ARG A 185 -18.53 2.32 -4.79
CA ARG A 185 -19.44 1.62 -5.69
C ARG A 185 -20.47 0.86 -4.85
N PHE A 186 -21.67 0.72 -5.38
CA PHE A 186 -22.71 -0.09 -4.76
C PHE A 186 -23.14 -1.19 -5.73
N GLU A 187 -23.19 -2.42 -5.24
CA GLU A 187 -23.76 -3.57 -5.94
C GLU A 187 -24.87 -4.20 -5.10
N MET A 188 -25.97 -4.57 -5.77
CA MET A 188 -27.15 -5.14 -5.09
C MET A 188 -26.87 -6.54 -4.50
N GLU A 189 -26.04 -7.33 -5.17
CA GLU A 189 -25.67 -8.70 -4.82
C GLU A 189 -24.16 -8.77 -4.55
N GLU A 190 -23.69 -8.06 -3.53
CA GLU A 190 -22.27 -8.02 -3.14
C GLU A 190 -22.04 -8.77 -1.82
N LEU A 191 -21.12 -9.74 -1.82
CA LEU A 191 -20.69 -10.50 -0.63
C LEU A 191 -21.85 -11.19 0.14
N GLU A 192 -22.85 -11.72 -0.57
CA GLU A 192 -23.99 -12.43 0.06
C GLU A 192 -23.54 -13.60 0.95
N GLU A 193 -22.42 -14.24 0.64
CA GLU A 193 -21.84 -15.32 1.44
C GLU A 193 -21.39 -14.87 2.85
N LEU A 194 -21.26 -13.56 3.10
CA LEU A 194 -20.93 -12.98 4.40
C LEU A 194 -22.17 -12.54 5.19
N THR A 195 -23.36 -12.56 4.58
CA THR A 195 -24.60 -12.25 5.30
C THR A 195 -25.00 -13.43 6.19
N VAL A 196 -24.91 -13.20 7.51
CA VAL A 196 -25.25 -14.17 8.58
C VAL A 196 -26.76 -14.28 8.75
#